data_AF-A0A968WU14-F1
#
_entry.id   AF-A0A968WU14-F1
#
_cell.length_a   1.000
_cell.length_b   1.000
_cell.length_c   1.000
_cell.angle_alpha   90.00
_cell.angle_beta   90.00
_cell.angle_gamma   90.00
#
_symmetry.space_group_name_H-M   'P 1'
#
loop_
_entity.id
_entity.type
_entity.pdbx_description
1 polymer ?
#
loop_
_entity_poly.entity_id
_entity_poly.type
_entity_poly.pdbx_seq_one_letter_code
_entity_poly.pdbx_strand_id
1 'polypeptide(L)'
;MFLASEVMLFGGFFSAYVFLRLGADYPWPERTLPVLPGLINTFVLIFSSVTVVFAWASLKLRNWRNFQIYMGITVFCALIFMVLKGIEYNVKFNHQALRLKDYTVIEGHTAYEMENGKEALNHKGKKIEENIINLEAAKLTVNTTTHYKPWVEDLIAQAEHRKSKIVLSADISAVKKEGQSAEVIAKAGEPLSQGLLDKIKAIHLAARSHNAGYRTEALRAEWVKAHAANPGVSDWRIAKDVNIDVQALAPKLLTEISSASFNVEPPAKFHFKPRDVQEADGKSTLRDGTVIDGKLLDSPLVFHNLDAIDFQHLVMKAEEKGIDPIVAIENSWLIKNSPFAKEAWEWHQGEVAKMKEELIKGYGYGKDGKPKRVPTEKELYRIGWKELAKMGEEKHGIKLSGMDAIKEEFMGPNYKARNPDQAAGHAAEGHGNAKETFPHFSVPREQIGFAAKFSPAWNTYYAIYFTMTGLHGLHVIGGALVLAYYLFFGRKMYLENPEWLANRVEVGGLFWHFVDLVWIFVFPILYLM
;
A
#
# COMPACT_ATOMS: atom_id res chain seq x y z
N MET A 1 16.93 -8.74 -31.64
CA MET A 1 17.41 -8.92 -30.24
C MET A 1 16.53 -8.20 -29.23
N PHE A 2 16.32 -6.88 -29.34
CA PHE A 2 15.46 -6.12 -28.41
C PHE A 2 14.04 -6.72 -28.21
N LEU A 3 13.32 -7.01 -29.30
CA LEU A 3 11.98 -7.63 -29.19
C LEU A 3 12.01 -8.98 -28.47
N ALA A 4 13.07 -9.77 -28.66
CA ALA A 4 13.19 -11.06 -27.98
C ALA A 4 13.43 -10.88 -26.48
N SER A 5 14.23 -9.90 -26.05
CA SER A 5 14.41 -9.60 -24.62
C SER A 5 13.14 -9.10 -23.95
N GLU A 6 12.34 -8.30 -24.66
CA GLU A 6 11.04 -7.83 -24.19
C GLU A 6 10.02 -8.99 -24.03
N VAL A 7 9.95 -9.89 -25.02
CA VAL A 7 9.13 -11.10 -24.93
C VAL A 7 9.52 -11.94 -23.72
N MET A 8 10.82 -12.12 -23.46
CA MET A 8 11.29 -12.84 -22.28
C MET A 8 10.94 -12.12 -20.98
N LEU A 9 11.07 -10.79 -20.93
CA LEU A 9 10.72 -9.98 -19.76
C LEU A 9 9.23 -10.12 -19.40
N PHE A 10 8.33 -9.86 -20.35
CA PHE A 10 6.88 -9.99 -20.13
C PHE A 10 6.45 -11.45 -19.92
N GLY A 11 7.07 -12.40 -20.63
CA GLY A 11 6.85 -13.83 -20.41
C GLY A 11 7.17 -14.27 -18.97
N GLY A 12 8.24 -13.72 -18.38
CA GLY A 12 8.57 -13.89 -16.97
C GLY A 12 7.49 -13.34 -16.04
N PHE A 13 7.00 -12.11 -16.29
CA PHE A 13 5.93 -11.51 -15.50
C PHE A 13 4.59 -12.25 -15.63
N PHE A 14 4.20 -12.69 -16.82
CA PHE A 14 3.00 -13.49 -17.01
C PHE A 14 3.08 -14.82 -16.26
N SER A 15 4.23 -15.50 -16.32
CA SER A 15 4.46 -16.73 -15.56
C SER A 15 4.37 -16.46 -14.06
N ALA A 16 5.02 -15.39 -13.57
CA ALA A 16 4.97 -15.00 -12.17
C ALA A 16 3.54 -14.71 -11.70
N TYR A 17 2.72 -14.02 -12.51
CA TYR A 17 1.30 -13.80 -12.21
C TYR A 17 0.55 -15.11 -12.01
N VAL A 18 0.71 -16.08 -12.92
CA VAL A 18 0.04 -17.38 -12.82
C VAL A 18 0.47 -18.13 -11.56
N PHE A 19 1.77 -18.16 -11.24
CA PHE A 19 2.25 -18.79 -10.01
C PHE A 19 1.73 -18.10 -8.75
N LEU A 20 1.73 -16.76 -8.71
CA LEU A 20 1.20 -16.00 -7.58
C LEU A 20 -0.29 -16.24 -7.38
N ARG A 21 -1.05 -16.35 -8.46
CA ARG A 21 -2.48 -16.67 -8.41
C ARG A 21 -2.74 -18.08 -7.90
N LEU A 22 -2.03 -19.08 -8.44
CA LEU A 22 -2.24 -20.49 -8.08
C LEU A 22 -1.76 -20.81 -6.66
N GLY A 23 -0.76 -20.07 -6.15
CA GLY A 23 -0.21 -20.24 -4.81
C GLY A 23 -0.80 -19.29 -3.76
N ALA A 24 -1.85 -18.52 -4.08
CA ALA A 24 -2.44 -17.56 -3.15
C ALA A 24 -3.19 -18.29 -2.02
N ASP A 25 -2.88 -17.93 -0.77
CA ASP A 25 -3.57 -18.40 0.45
C ASP A 25 -4.74 -17.48 0.84
N TYR A 26 -5.21 -16.67 -0.10
CA TYR A 26 -6.31 -15.74 0.00
C TYR A 26 -7.04 -15.69 -1.36
N PRO A 27 -8.31 -15.24 -1.40
CA PRO A 27 -9.04 -15.09 -2.66
C PRO A 27 -8.31 -14.10 -3.59
N TRP A 28 -7.77 -14.62 -4.69
CA TRP A 28 -7.10 -13.79 -5.68
C TRP A 28 -8.11 -12.80 -6.28
N PRO A 29 -7.79 -11.50 -6.40
CA PRO A 29 -8.75 -10.53 -6.92
C PRO A 29 -9.23 -10.89 -8.34
N GLU A 30 -10.51 -11.21 -8.48
CA GLU A 30 -11.12 -11.52 -9.78
C GLU A 30 -11.94 -10.34 -10.28
N ARG A 31 -11.71 -9.89 -11.52
CA ARG A 31 -12.52 -8.82 -12.17
C ARG A 31 -12.70 -7.56 -11.32
N THR A 32 -11.68 -7.18 -10.55
CA THR A 32 -11.69 -5.99 -9.67
C THR A 32 -11.35 -4.71 -10.44
N LEU A 33 -10.93 -4.85 -11.68
CA LEU A 33 -10.65 -3.76 -12.62
C LEU A 33 -11.86 -3.52 -13.54
N PRO A 34 -12.12 -2.26 -13.91
CA PRO A 34 -13.23 -1.93 -14.79
C PRO A 34 -12.93 -2.46 -16.21
N VAL A 35 -13.72 -3.45 -16.64
CA VAL A 35 -13.49 -4.16 -17.91
C VAL A 35 -13.71 -3.24 -19.11
N LEU A 36 -14.71 -2.36 -19.08
CA LEU A 36 -15.06 -1.51 -20.23
C LEU A 36 -13.96 -0.49 -20.57
N PRO A 37 -13.42 0.31 -19.64
CA PRO A 37 -12.26 1.17 -19.91
C PRO A 37 -11.05 0.39 -20.42
N GLY A 38 -10.77 -0.77 -19.84
CA GLY A 38 -9.71 -1.67 -20.29
C GLY A 38 -9.91 -2.14 -21.74
N LEU A 39 -11.14 -2.51 -22.09
CA LEU A 39 -11.51 -2.95 -23.44
C LEU A 39 -11.39 -1.83 -24.47
N ILE A 40 -11.83 -0.61 -24.14
CA ILE A 40 -11.69 0.55 -25.02
C ILE A 40 -10.21 0.85 -25.27
N ASN A 41 -9.37 0.80 -24.23
CA ASN A 41 -7.92 0.94 -24.37
C ASN A 41 -7.32 -0.12 -25.31
N THR A 42 -7.80 -1.37 -25.23
CA THR A 42 -7.40 -2.42 -26.16
C THR A 42 -7.74 -2.08 -27.61
N PHE A 43 -8.95 -1.58 -27.88
CA PHE A 43 -9.31 -1.16 -29.24
C PHE A 43 -8.52 0.06 -29.72
N VAL A 44 -8.26 1.03 -28.85
CA VAL A 44 -7.44 2.22 -29.16
C VAL A 44 -6.03 1.81 -29.60
N LEU A 45 -5.42 0.88 -28.87
CA LEU A 45 -4.08 0.36 -29.18
C LEU A 45 -4.05 -0.42 -30.50
N ILE A 46 -4.95 -1.39 -30.68
CA ILE A 46 -5.05 -2.16 -31.93
C ILE A 46 -5.30 -1.24 -33.14
N PHE A 47 -6.18 -0.25 -32.99
CA PHE A 47 -6.44 0.75 -34.03
C PHE A 47 -5.18 1.58 -34.35
N SER A 48 -4.45 2.02 -33.32
CA SER A 48 -3.20 2.77 -33.48
C SER A 48 -2.13 1.97 -34.26
N SER A 49 -2.11 0.65 -34.06
CA SER A 49 -1.25 -0.28 -34.79
C SER A 49 -1.50 -0.23 -36.29
N VAL A 50 -2.77 -0.29 -36.70
CA VAL A 50 -3.16 -0.21 -38.11
C VAL A 50 -2.73 1.14 -38.72
N THR A 51 -2.85 2.23 -37.96
CA THR A 51 -2.43 3.54 -38.45
C THR A 51 -0.91 3.66 -38.64
N VAL A 52 -0.09 2.96 -37.85
CA VAL A 52 1.37 2.91 -38.09
C VAL A 52 1.70 2.26 -39.44
N VAL A 53 1.02 1.15 -39.77
CA VAL A 53 1.19 0.48 -41.07
C VAL A 53 0.82 1.42 -42.22
N PHE A 54 -0.29 2.16 -42.10
CA PHE A 54 -0.67 3.13 -43.11
C PHE A 54 0.27 4.33 -43.20
N ALA A 55 0.87 4.75 -42.09
CA ALA A 55 1.89 5.78 -42.09
C ALA A 55 3.14 5.33 -42.86
N TRP A 56 3.61 4.10 -42.62
CA TRP A 56 4.71 3.50 -43.37
C TRP A 56 4.37 3.34 -44.86
N ALA A 57 3.19 2.82 -45.19
CA ALA A 57 2.75 2.66 -46.58
C ALA A 57 2.67 4.01 -47.32
N SER A 58 2.22 5.06 -46.62
CA SER A 58 2.18 6.43 -47.16
C SER A 58 3.58 6.96 -47.49
N LEU A 59 4.60 6.61 -46.70
CA LEU A 59 5.99 6.95 -47.02
C LEU A 59 6.50 6.23 -48.27
N LYS A 60 6.18 4.94 -48.43
CA LYS A 60 6.51 4.17 -49.65
C LYS A 60 5.80 4.72 -50.90
N LEU A 61 4.58 5.22 -50.74
CA LEU A 61 3.81 5.90 -51.80
C LEU A 61 4.19 7.39 -51.99
N ARG A 62 5.24 7.87 -51.31
CA ARG A 62 5.71 9.27 -51.36
C ARG A 62 4.64 10.31 -51.00
N ASN A 63 3.71 9.93 -50.13
CA ASN A 63 2.65 10.80 -49.65
C ASN A 63 2.93 11.27 -48.20
N TRP A 64 3.67 12.37 -48.10
CA TRP A 64 4.04 12.99 -46.81
C TRP A 64 2.84 13.39 -45.95
N ARG A 65 1.79 13.94 -46.58
CA ARG A 65 0.62 14.44 -45.84
C ARG A 65 -0.13 13.30 -45.15
N ASN A 66 -0.32 12.18 -45.85
CA ASN A 66 -0.97 11.01 -45.27
C ASN A 66 -0.11 10.37 -44.17
N PHE A 67 1.22 10.34 -44.34
CA PHE A 67 2.13 9.94 -43.26
C PHE A 67 1.91 10.78 -41.99
N GLN A 68 1.85 12.12 -42.11
CA GLN A 68 1.63 12.99 -40.95
C GLN A 68 0.29 12.74 -40.27
N ILE A 69 -0.78 12.52 -41.04
CA ILE A 69 -2.11 12.24 -40.50
C ILE A 69 -2.11 10.93 -39.72
N TYR A 70 -1.66 9.83 -40.34
CA TYR A 70 -1.67 8.51 -39.71
C TYR A 70 -0.73 8.42 -38.50
N MET A 71 0.45 9.04 -38.59
CA MET A 71 1.39 9.09 -37.48
C MET A 71 0.85 9.97 -36.34
N GLY A 72 0.21 11.09 -36.67
CA GLY A 72 -0.47 11.95 -35.69
C GLY A 72 -1.60 11.24 -34.96
N ILE A 73 -2.42 10.45 -35.67
CA ILE A 73 -3.47 9.61 -35.07
C ILE A 73 -2.86 8.60 -34.10
N THR A 74 -1.75 7.95 -34.47
CA THR A 74 -1.07 6.99 -33.60
C THR A 74 -0.62 7.63 -32.28
N VAL A 75 0.08 8.78 -32.36
CA VAL A 75 0.55 9.52 -31.18
C VAL A 75 -0.62 10.00 -30.32
N PHE A 76 -1.74 10.40 -30.94
CA PHE A 76 -2.95 10.78 -30.21
C PHE A 76 -3.60 9.58 -29.49
N CYS A 77 -3.66 8.41 -30.13
CA CYS A 77 -4.15 7.19 -29.49
C CYS A 77 -3.29 6.80 -28.28
N ALA A 78 -1.97 6.94 -28.39
CA ALA A 78 -1.05 6.75 -27.27
C ALA A 78 -1.36 7.66 -26.09
N LEU A 79 -1.64 8.94 -26.36
CA LEU A 79 -2.02 9.91 -25.34
C LEU A 79 -3.33 9.53 -24.66
N ILE A 80 -4.36 9.14 -25.43
CA ILE A 80 -5.66 8.69 -24.87
C ILE A 80 -5.43 7.49 -23.93
N PHE A 81 -4.68 6.49 -24.38
CA PHE A 81 -4.35 5.32 -23.58
C PHE A 81 -3.70 5.71 -22.26
N MET A 82 -2.68 6.58 -22.30
CA MET A 82 -1.98 7.03 -21.10
C MET A 82 -2.87 7.85 -20.15
N VAL A 83 -3.77 8.69 -20.67
CA VAL A 83 -4.74 9.45 -19.85
C VAL A 83 -5.71 8.50 -19.16
N LEU A 84 -6.34 7.58 -19.90
CA LEU A 84 -7.28 6.61 -19.33
C LEU A 84 -6.60 5.75 -18.26
N LYS A 85 -5.35 5.34 -18.51
CA LYS A 85 -4.53 4.62 -17.52
C LYS A 85 -4.17 5.46 -16.30
N GLY A 86 -3.81 6.73 -16.50
CA GLY A 86 -3.53 7.65 -15.41
C GLY A 86 -4.74 7.86 -14.50
N ILE A 87 -5.94 7.97 -15.08
CA ILE A 87 -7.20 8.06 -14.32
C ILE A 87 -7.44 6.77 -13.52
N GLU A 88 -7.35 5.60 -14.17
CA GLU A 88 -7.52 4.30 -13.49
C GLU A 88 -6.55 4.14 -12.31
N TYR A 89 -5.27 4.49 -12.50
CA TYR A 89 -4.27 4.46 -11.44
C TYR A 89 -4.62 5.41 -10.29
N ASN A 90 -5.04 6.64 -10.61
CA ASN A 90 -5.40 7.61 -9.59
C ASN A 90 -6.56 7.12 -8.72
N VAL A 91 -7.59 6.54 -9.32
CA VAL A 91 -8.72 5.94 -8.59
C VAL A 91 -8.23 4.83 -7.67
N LYS A 92 -7.33 3.96 -8.14
CA LYS A 92 -6.80 2.85 -7.33
C LYS A 92 -5.90 3.33 -6.19
N PHE A 93 -4.99 4.28 -6.42
CA PHE A 93 -4.09 4.77 -5.36
C PHE A 93 -4.81 5.51 -4.22
N ASN A 94 -6.01 6.04 -4.49
CA ASN A 94 -6.84 6.70 -3.48
C ASN A 94 -7.82 5.76 -2.77
N HIS A 95 -7.84 4.48 -3.15
CA HIS A 95 -8.70 3.46 -2.58
C HIS A 95 -7.98 2.72 -1.45
N GLN A 96 -8.68 2.50 -0.34
CA GLN A 96 -8.19 1.80 0.83
C GLN A 96 -8.89 0.47 1.00
N ALA A 97 -8.19 -0.50 1.55
CA ALA A 97 -8.79 -1.72 2.02
C ALA A 97 -8.34 -2.06 3.44
N LEU A 98 -9.24 -2.72 4.13
CA LEU A 98 -9.11 -3.17 5.49
C LEU A 98 -9.52 -4.64 5.52
N ARG A 99 -8.66 -5.49 6.07
CA ARG A 99 -9.01 -6.85 6.47
C ARG A 99 -9.20 -6.89 7.99
N LEU A 100 -10.37 -7.33 8.42
CA LEU A 100 -10.70 -7.57 9.82
C LEU A 100 -10.01 -8.84 10.35
N LYS A 101 -10.00 -9.01 11.67
CA LYS A 101 -9.47 -10.21 12.33
C LYS A 101 -10.23 -11.49 11.97
N ASP A 102 -11.51 -11.37 11.60
CA ASP A 102 -12.33 -12.48 11.09
C ASP A 102 -12.16 -12.75 9.59
N TYR A 103 -11.19 -12.10 8.94
CA TYR A 103 -10.89 -12.17 7.51
C TYR A 103 -11.88 -11.48 6.57
N THR A 104 -12.93 -10.83 7.09
CA THR A 104 -13.78 -9.95 6.26
C THR A 104 -12.94 -8.81 5.69
N VAL A 105 -13.11 -8.51 4.40
CA VAL A 105 -12.44 -7.40 3.73
C VAL A 105 -13.45 -6.30 3.45
N ILE A 106 -13.05 -5.08 3.78
CA ILE A 106 -13.79 -3.85 3.56
C ILE A 106 -12.94 -2.98 2.64
N GLU A 107 -13.54 -2.39 1.63
CA GLU A 107 -12.87 -1.47 0.72
C GLU A 107 -13.61 -0.14 0.67
N GLY A 108 -12.89 0.96 0.47
CA GLY A 108 -13.48 2.28 0.41
C GLY A 108 -12.47 3.42 0.42
N HIS A 109 -12.97 4.62 0.68
CA HIS A 109 -12.15 5.81 0.87
C HIS A 109 -12.15 6.22 2.34
N THR A 110 -10.97 6.33 2.95
CA THR A 110 -10.85 6.85 4.32
C THR A 110 -11.17 8.33 4.38
N ALA A 111 -11.78 8.77 5.49
CA ALA A 111 -11.92 10.19 5.74
C ALA A 111 -10.62 10.78 6.31
N TYR A 112 -10.68 12.08 6.59
CA TYR A 112 -9.62 12.81 7.27
C TYR A 112 -9.98 12.95 8.74
N GLU A 113 -8.99 12.84 9.63
CA GLU A 113 -9.20 12.98 11.06
C GLU A 113 -9.82 14.35 11.32
N MET A 114 -10.83 14.41 12.18
CA MET A 114 -11.51 15.66 12.54
C MET A 114 -11.13 16.02 13.98
N GLU A 115 -10.70 17.27 14.20
CA GLU A 115 -10.41 17.83 15.52
C GLU A 115 -11.26 19.10 15.71
N ASN A 116 -12.14 19.11 16.73
CA ASN A 116 -13.07 20.22 17.02
C ASN A 116 -13.94 20.66 15.82
N GLY A 117 -14.43 19.70 15.02
CA GLY A 117 -15.29 19.97 13.87
C GLY A 117 -14.58 20.54 12.63
N LYS A 118 -13.24 20.54 12.62
CA LYS A 118 -12.42 20.86 11.44
C LYS A 118 -11.50 19.70 11.11
N GLU A 119 -11.10 19.56 9.85
CA GLU A 119 -10.09 18.57 9.46
C GLU A 119 -8.79 18.85 10.22
N ALA A 120 -8.33 17.86 10.98
CA ALA A 120 -7.09 17.90 11.70
C ALA A 120 -5.94 18.05 10.70
N LEU A 121 -5.09 19.03 10.95
CA LEU A 121 -3.88 19.26 10.18
C LEU A 121 -2.69 18.72 10.95
N ASN A 122 -1.80 18.02 10.27
CA ASN A 122 -0.51 17.70 10.85
C ASN A 122 0.34 18.95 10.99
N HIS A 123 1.49 18.79 11.65
CA HIS A 123 2.50 19.84 11.83
C HIS A 123 3.04 20.44 10.50
N LYS A 124 2.71 19.86 9.33
CA LYS A 124 3.06 20.37 7.99
C LYS A 124 1.88 21.08 7.29
N GLY A 125 0.76 21.30 7.99
CA GLY A 125 -0.44 21.91 7.42
C GLY A 125 -1.20 20.99 6.44
N LYS A 126 -0.91 19.69 6.42
CA LYS A 126 -1.60 18.70 5.58
C LYS A 126 -2.65 17.96 6.40
N LYS A 127 -3.82 17.72 5.80
CA LYS A 127 -4.88 16.88 6.36
C LYS A 127 -4.34 15.51 6.80
N ILE A 128 -4.72 15.08 7.99
CA ILE A 128 -4.34 13.78 8.54
C ILE A 128 -5.35 12.74 8.06
N GLU A 129 -4.87 11.66 7.44
CA GLU A 129 -5.73 10.51 7.07
C GLU A 129 -6.06 9.70 8.33
N GLU A 130 -7.27 9.15 8.45
CA GLU A 130 -7.74 8.47 9.68
C GLU A 130 -7.05 7.12 9.97
N ASN A 131 -6.22 6.60 9.05
CA ASN A 131 -5.41 5.41 9.31
C ASN A 131 -4.11 5.75 10.08
N ILE A 132 -4.27 6.28 11.29
CA ILE A 132 -3.19 6.67 12.19
C ILE A 132 -3.40 6.05 13.57
N ILE A 133 -2.28 5.82 14.26
CA ILE A 133 -2.26 5.38 15.65
C ILE A 133 -2.03 6.60 16.52
N ASN A 134 -2.98 6.87 17.40
CA ASN A 134 -2.93 7.97 18.33
C ASN A 134 -2.41 7.49 19.70
N LEU A 135 -1.33 8.14 20.17
CA LEU A 135 -0.72 7.87 21.47
C LEU A 135 -0.63 9.17 22.26
N GLU A 136 -1.05 9.17 23.52
CA GLU A 136 -0.75 10.28 24.44
C GLU A 136 0.51 9.94 25.23
N ALA A 137 1.63 10.58 24.91
CA ALA A 137 2.90 10.29 25.56
C ALA A 137 3.22 11.31 26.64
N ALA A 138 3.61 10.79 27.81
CA ALA A 138 4.17 11.59 28.91
C ALA A 138 5.70 11.48 28.96
N LYS A 139 6.25 10.39 28.44
CA LYS A 139 7.69 10.13 28.43
C LYS A 139 8.12 9.38 27.17
N LEU A 140 9.31 9.71 26.67
CA LEU A 140 9.93 9.10 25.51
C LEU A 140 11.29 8.55 25.92
N THR A 141 11.66 7.36 25.43
CA THR A 141 13.02 6.82 25.60
C THR A 141 13.59 6.54 24.22
N VAL A 142 14.58 7.32 23.82
CA VAL A 142 15.19 7.24 22.49
C VAL A 142 16.45 6.40 22.56
N ASN A 143 16.63 5.47 21.61
CA ASN A 143 17.89 4.75 21.46
C ASN A 143 18.95 5.71 20.93
N THR A 144 20.06 5.88 21.65
CA THR A 144 21.09 6.87 21.29
C THR A 144 21.94 6.45 20.09
N THR A 145 21.86 5.19 19.66
CA THR A 145 22.70 4.65 18.58
C THR A 145 21.94 4.43 17.28
N THR A 146 20.73 3.86 17.37
CA THR A 146 19.95 3.39 16.23
C THR A 146 18.74 4.28 15.90
N HIS A 147 18.57 5.42 16.57
CA HIS A 147 17.42 6.30 16.32
C HIS A 147 17.34 6.72 14.85
N TYR A 148 16.12 6.78 14.36
CA TYR A 148 15.83 7.27 13.02
C TYR A 148 15.59 8.77 13.06
N LYS A 149 16.53 9.54 12.50
CA LYS A 149 16.50 11.01 12.51
C LYS A 149 15.13 11.61 12.13
N PRO A 150 14.46 11.17 11.04
CA PRO A 150 13.15 11.69 10.69
C PRO A 150 12.05 11.48 11.75
N TRP A 151 12.09 10.39 12.54
CA TRP A 151 11.12 10.19 13.62
C TRP A 151 11.37 11.10 14.80
N VAL A 152 12.63 11.33 15.16
CA VAL A 152 12.95 12.31 16.21
C VAL A 152 12.53 13.72 15.79
N GLU A 153 12.77 14.12 14.54
CA GLU A 153 12.31 15.41 14.02
C GLU A 153 10.78 15.52 13.99
N ASP A 154 10.09 14.44 13.61
CA ASP A 154 8.63 14.37 13.60
C ASP A 154 8.05 14.47 15.02
N LEU A 155 8.63 13.76 16.00
CA LEU A 155 8.26 13.87 17.41
C LEU A 155 8.42 15.30 17.94
N ILE A 156 9.55 15.95 17.68
CA ILE A 156 9.78 17.34 18.10
C ILE A 156 8.73 18.26 17.47
N ALA A 157 8.50 18.15 16.16
CA ALA A 157 7.55 19.01 15.47
C ALA A 157 6.09 18.78 15.90
N GLN A 158 5.70 17.53 16.18
CA GLN A 158 4.38 17.20 16.72
C GLN A 158 4.18 17.77 18.13
N ALA A 159 5.21 17.70 18.98
CA ALA A 159 5.17 18.28 20.32
C ALA A 159 5.04 19.80 20.26
N GLU A 160 5.87 20.48 19.45
CA GLU A 160 5.83 21.93 19.26
C GLU A 160 4.47 22.41 18.75
N HIS A 161 3.90 21.72 17.75
CA HIS A 161 2.57 22.02 17.21
C HIS A 161 1.49 21.97 18.29
N ARG A 162 1.62 21.06 19.25
CA ARG A 162 0.71 20.89 20.40
C ARG A 162 1.12 21.69 21.63
N LYS A 163 2.06 22.64 21.49
CA LYS A 163 2.60 23.48 22.58
C LYS A 163 3.22 22.68 23.73
N SER A 164 3.72 21.50 23.42
CA SER A 164 4.47 20.63 24.33
C SER A 164 5.96 20.67 24.03
N LYS A 165 6.79 20.43 25.05
CA LYS A 165 8.25 20.34 24.92
C LYS A 165 8.71 18.95 25.31
N ILE A 166 9.67 18.42 24.56
CA ILE A 166 10.35 17.17 24.89
C ILE A 166 11.69 17.52 25.52
N VAL A 167 11.88 17.21 26.79
CA VAL A 167 13.05 17.61 27.58
C VAL A 167 13.68 16.42 28.30
N LEU A 168 15.00 16.44 28.49
CA LEU A 168 15.71 15.34 29.13
C LEU A 168 15.23 15.10 30.57
N SER A 169 14.90 13.86 30.92
CA SER A 169 14.24 13.55 32.20
C SER A 169 15.19 13.59 33.40
N ALA A 170 16.48 13.36 33.19
CA ALA A 170 17.50 13.32 34.23
C ALA A 170 18.88 13.71 33.66
N ASP A 171 19.80 14.15 34.51
CA ASP A 171 21.18 14.37 34.14
C ASP A 171 21.79 13.06 33.60
N ILE A 172 22.46 13.15 32.45
CA ILE A 172 23.24 12.04 31.92
C ILE A 172 24.69 12.32 32.27
N SER A 173 25.30 11.38 33.01
CA SER A 173 26.71 11.42 33.39
C SER A 173 27.46 10.26 32.77
N ALA A 174 28.71 10.49 32.35
CA ALA A 174 29.55 9.47 31.73
C ALA A 174 30.99 9.54 32.23
N VAL A 175 31.57 8.37 32.52
CA VAL A 175 33.01 8.18 32.65
C VAL A 175 33.59 8.12 31.24
N LYS A 176 34.36 9.15 30.86
CA LYS A 176 34.94 9.30 29.51
C LYS A 176 36.38 8.82 29.40
N LYS A 177 37.09 8.72 30.52
CA LYS A 177 38.48 8.27 30.58
C LYS A 177 38.66 7.37 31.80
N GLU A 178 39.57 6.42 31.66
CA GLU A 178 39.95 5.50 32.74
C GLU A 178 40.42 6.27 33.97
N GLY A 179 39.97 5.85 35.16
CA GLY A 179 40.33 6.44 36.44
C GLY A 179 39.72 7.82 36.74
N GLN A 180 38.87 8.36 35.87
CA GLN A 180 38.14 9.61 36.12
C GLN A 180 36.74 9.35 36.69
N SER A 181 36.24 10.30 37.49
CA SER A 181 34.85 10.30 37.94
C SER A 181 33.89 10.62 36.78
N ALA A 182 32.62 10.24 36.93
CA ALA A 182 31.61 10.53 35.93
C ALA A 182 31.37 12.04 35.82
N GLU A 183 31.44 12.57 34.60
CA GLU A 183 31.12 13.97 34.32
C GLU A 183 29.71 14.10 33.75
N VAL A 184 28.98 15.15 34.12
CA VAL A 184 27.65 15.45 33.56
C VAL A 184 27.83 15.90 32.10
N ILE A 185 27.27 15.13 31.17
CA ILE A 185 27.37 15.40 29.73
C ILE A 185 26.13 16.10 29.17
N ALA A 186 24.98 15.91 29.78
CA ALA A 186 23.71 16.56 29.44
C ALA A 186 22.90 16.76 30.72
N LYS A 187 22.21 17.89 30.83
CA LYS A 187 21.45 18.25 32.03
C LYS A 187 19.97 17.97 31.86
N ALA A 188 19.30 17.59 32.94
CA ALA A 188 17.85 17.50 33.00
C ALA A 188 17.21 18.82 32.53
N GLY A 189 16.16 18.73 31.73
CA GLY A 189 15.50 19.89 31.12
C GLY A 189 16.07 20.33 29.77
N GLU A 190 17.21 19.79 29.32
CA GLU A 190 17.75 20.09 27.98
C GLU A 190 16.80 19.55 26.89
N PRO A 191 16.44 20.35 25.87
CA PRO A 191 15.47 19.92 24.86
C PRO A 191 16.01 18.78 23.98
N LEU A 192 15.12 17.85 23.60
CA LEU A 192 15.43 16.82 22.62
C LEU A 192 15.86 17.48 21.31
N SER A 193 17.06 17.14 20.85
CA SER A 193 17.60 17.62 19.58
C SER A 193 18.53 16.56 18.97
N GLN A 194 18.72 16.63 17.66
CA GLN A 194 19.70 15.78 16.98
C GLN A 194 21.11 15.97 17.54
N GLY A 195 21.50 17.23 17.81
CA GLY A 195 22.81 17.53 18.36
C GLY A 195 23.05 16.90 19.74
N LEU A 196 22.03 16.88 20.61
CA LEU A 196 22.11 16.20 21.90
C LEU A 196 22.27 14.69 21.73
N LEU A 197 21.47 14.06 20.86
CA LEU A 197 21.55 12.62 20.59
C LEU A 197 22.90 12.24 19.97
N ASP A 198 23.40 13.01 19.00
CA ASP A 198 24.69 12.77 18.33
C ASP A 198 25.86 12.90 19.31
N LYS A 199 25.79 13.86 20.24
CA LYS A 199 26.77 14.00 21.33
C LYS A 199 26.78 12.77 22.25
N ILE A 200 25.61 12.29 22.67
CA ILE A 200 25.50 11.08 23.50
C ILE A 200 25.96 9.85 22.73
N LYS A 201 25.60 9.73 21.45
CA LYS A 201 26.02 8.66 20.54
C LYS A 201 27.53 8.56 20.41
N ALA A 202 28.21 9.69 20.21
CA ALA A 202 29.67 9.72 20.08
C ALA A 202 30.35 9.19 21.35
N ILE A 203 29.86 9.57 22.53
CA ILE A 203 30.37 9.09 23.82
C ILE A 203 30.11 7.58 23.97
N HIS A 204 28.90 7.12 23.66
CA HIS A 204 28.55 5.70 23.72
C HIS A 204 29.43 4.85 22.78
N LEU A 205 29.64 5.29 21.54
CA LEU A 205 30.46 4.55 20.57
C LEU A 205 31.94 4.49 21.00
N ALA A 206 32.48 5.59 21.53
CA ALA A 206 33.83 5.62 22.08
C ALA A 206 33.96 4.66 23.28
N ALA A 207 33.01 4.71 24.22
CA ALA A 207 32.97 3.81 25.37
C ALA A 207 32.86 2.34 24.94
N ARG A 208 32.00 2.02 23.97
CA ARG A 208 31.82 0.67 23.46
C ARG A 208 33.06 0.13 22.77
N SER A 209 33.72 0.95 21.94
CA SER A 209 34.99 0.56 21.28
C SER A 209 36.09 0.30 22.30
N HIS A 210 36.21 1.15 23.32
CA HIS A 210 37.17 1.00 24.41
C HIS A 210 36.91 -0.27 25.23
N ASN A 211 35.67 -0.44 25.71
CA ASN A 211 35.26 -1.57 26.54
C ASN A 211 35.35 -2.91 25.79
N ALA A 212 35.09 -2.92 24.48
CA ALA A 212 35.24 -4.12 23.66
C ALA A 212 36.70 -4.60 23.61
N GLY A 213 37.68 -3.67 23.59
CA GLY A 213 39.10 -4.00 23.67
C GLY A 213 39.43 -4.75 24.96
N TYR A 214 39.07 -4.17 26.11
CA TYR A 214 39.29 -4.78 27.43
C TYR A 214 38.58 -6.12 27.62
N ARG A 215 37.33 -6.24 27.16
CA ARG A 215 36.58 -7.51 27.19
C ARG A 215 37.27 -8.57 26.33
N THR A 216 37.78 -8.21 25.16
CA THR A 216 38.49 -9.13 24.26
C THR A 216 39.82 -9.58 24.85
N GLU A 217 40.58 -8.66 25.44
CA GLU A 217 41.84 -8.98 26.11
C GLU A 217 41.64 -9.91 27.31
N ALA A 218 40.66 -9.59 28.17
CA ALA A 218 40.31 -10.45 29.30
C ALA A 218 39.85 -11.84 28.84
N LEU A 219 38.99 -11.91 27.81
CA LEU A 219 38.55 -13.18 27.24
C LEU A 219 39.73 -13.99 26.68
N ARG A 220 40.66 -13.35 25.98
CA ARG A 220 41.88 -14.00 25.45
C ARG A 220 42.73 -14.54 26.59
N ALA A 221 42.90 -13.80 27.68
CA ALA A 221 43.67 -14.25 28.84
C ALA A 221 43.04 -15.50 29.49
N GLU A 222 41.71 -15.53 29.64
CA GLU A 222 41.00 -16.70 30.17
C GLU A 222 41.08 -17.90 29.23
N TRP A 223 40.98 -17.70 27.91
CA TRP A 223 41.24 -18.75 26.94
C TRP A 223 42.65 -19.31 27.04
N VAL A 224 43.68 -18.47 27.21
CA VAL A 224 45.07 -18.94 27.37
C VAL A 224 45.20 -19.81 28.63
N LYS A 225 44.59 -19.41 29.76
CA LYS A 225 44.57 -20.21 30.99
C LYS A 225 43.84 -21.54 30.80
N ALA A 226 42.67 -21.53 30.15
CA ALA A 226 41.87 -22.73 29.91
C ALA A 226 42.60 -23.76 29.04
N HIS A 227 43.31 -23.31 28.00
CA HIS A 227 44.14 -24.18 27.16
C HIS A 227 45.36 -24.74 27.91
N ALA A 228 46.02 -23.91 28.73
CA ALA A 228 47.14 -24.36 29.55
C ALA A 228 46.72 -25.44 30.57
N ALA A 229 45.53 -25.33 31.13
CA ALA A 229 44.96 -26.33 32.04
C ALA A 229 44.47 -27.61 31.35
N ASN A 230 44.17 -27.56 30.03
CA ASN A 230 43.60 -28.68 29.27
C ASN A 230 44.34 -28.91 27.92
N PRO A 231 45.59 -29.42 27.93
CA PRO A 231 46.36 -29.61 26.71
C PRO A 231 45.70 -30.62 25.77
N GLY A 232 45.53 -30.26 24.49
CA GLY A 232 45.02 -31.16 23.45
C GLY A 232 43.50 -31.39 23.45
N VAL A 233 42.75 -30.71 24.33
CA VAL A 233 41.28 -30.76 24.36
C VAL A 233 40.71 -29.68 23.42
N SER A 234 39.67 -30.00 22.65
CA SER A 234 39.03 -29.05 21.72
C SER A 234 38.28 -27.92 22.43
N ASP A 235 38.32 -26.71 21.86
CA ASP A 235 37.75 -25.46 22.39
C ASP A 235 36.30 -25.59 22.87
N TRP A 236 35.44 -26.28 22.12
CA TRP A 236 34.02 -26.44 22.47
C TRP A 236 33.78 -27.21 23.78
N ARG A 237 34.74 -28.04 24.21
CA ARG A 237 34.65 -28.79 25.48
C ARG A 237 35.06 -27.96 26.70
N ILE A 238 35.94 -26.99 26.50
CA ILE A 238 36.50 -26.13 27.56
C ILE A 238 35.88 -24.72 27.58
N ALA A 239 35.09 -24.34 26.57
CA ALA A 239 34.43 -23.03 26.50
C ALA A 239 33.57 -22.70 27.73
N LYS A 240 32.96 -23.72 28.36
CA LYS A 240 32.18 -23.58 29.59
C LYS A 240 33.00 -23.14 30.81
N ASP A 241 34.31 -23.35 30.76
CA ASP A 241 35.26 -23.04 31.84
C ASP A 241 35.92 -21.66 31.63
N VAL A 242 35.66 -21.00 30.50
CA VAL A 242 36.15 -19.67 30.16
C VAL A 242 35.14 -18.62 30.63
N ASN A 243 35.45 -17.92 31.72
CA ASN A 243 34.58 -16.87 32.24
C ASN A 243 35.37 -15.62 32.62
N ILE A 244 34.91 -14.47 32.15
CA ILE A 244 35.57 -13.19 32.39
C ILE A 244 35.18 -12.67 33.77
N ASP A 245 36.16 -12.22 34.56
CA ASP A 245 35.89 -11.47 35.79
C ASP A 245 35.41 -10.05 35.49
N VAL A 246 34.09 -9.87 35.49
CA VAL A 246 33.43 -8.59 35.22
C VAL A 246 33.75 -7.55 36.30
N GLN A 247 34.02 -7.96 37.54
CA GLN A 247 34.26 -7.05 38.66
C GLN A 247 35.67 -6.46 38.59
N ALA A 248 36.65 -7.25 38.19
CA ALA A 248 38.01 -6.77 37.93
C ALA A 248 38.09 -5.80 36.74
N LEU A 249 37.17 -5.91 35.77
CA LEU A 249 37.07 -5.02 34.62
C LEU A 249 36.36 -3.71 34.96
N ALA A 250 35.38 -3.71 35.87
CA ALA A 250 34.49 -2.58 36.14
C ALA A 250 35.20 -1.22 36.31
N PRO A 251 36.34 -1.09 37.02
CA PRO A 251 37.04 0.19 37.17
C PRO A 251 37.64 0.75 35.87
N LYS A 252 37.86 -0.10 34.86
CA LYS A 252 38.43 0.26 33.56
C LYS A 252 37.38 0.53 32.50
N LEU A 253 36.11 0.18 32.76
CA LEU A 253 35.04 0.34 31.78
C LEU A 253 34.53 1.78 31.75
N LEU A 254 34.39 2.32 30.55
CA LEU A 254 33.73 3.60 30.30
C LEU A 254 32.21 3.43 30.29
N THR A 255 31.47 4.52 30.52
CA THR A 255 30.01 4.47 30.58
C THR A 255 29.38 4.33 29.19
N GLU A 256 28.67 3.22 28.96
CA GLU A 256 27.90 2.99 27.74
C GLU A 256 26.46 3.50 27.90
N ILE A 257 26.10 4.60 27.23
CA ILE A 257 24.75 5.20 27.29
C ILE A 257 23.95 4.79 26.05
N SER A 258 23.23 3.67 26.11
CA SER A 258 22.50 3.09 24.96
C SER A 258 21.11 3.73 24.71
N SER A 259 20.59 4.48 25.68
CA SER A 259 19.30 5.16 25.57
C SER A 259 19.28 6.43 26.43
N ALA A 260 18.41 7.37 26.07
CA ALA A 260 18.15 8.58 26.84
C ALA A 260 16.64 8.76 27.02
N SER A 261 16.23 9.10 28.25
CA SER A 261 14.82 9.33 28.59
C SER A 261 14.50 10.82 28.59
N PHE A 262 13.31 11.16 28.09
CA PHE A 262 12.80 12.51 27.92
C PHE A 262 11.37 12.59 28.45
N ASN A 263 11.04 13.64 29.19
CA ASN A 263 9.68 13.99 29.56
C ASN A 263 9.02 14.80 28.44
N VAL A 264 7.71 14.63 28.29
CA VAL A 264 6.86 15.40 27.38
C VAL A 264 5.97 16.31 28.23
N GLU A 265 6.22 17.62 28.19
CA GLU A 265 5.62 18.58 29.13
C GLU A 265 4.90 19.72 28.39
N PRO A 266 3.56 19.85 28.53
CA PRO A 266 2.63 18.85 29.07
C PRO A 266 2.55 17.58 28.19
N PRO A 267 1.99 16.45 28.68
CA PRO A 267 1.75 15.27 27.85
C PRO A 267 1.06 15.62 26.54
N ALA A 268 1.53 15.04 25.46
CA ALA A 268 1.06 15.38 24.12
C ALA A 268 0.56 14.13 23.41
N LYS A 269 -0.53 14.31 22.65
CA LYS A 269 -0.91 13.36 21.61
C LYS A 269 0.23 13.29 20.58
N PHE A 270 0.44 12.12 19.99
CA PHE A 270 1.32 11.84 18.86
C PHE A 270 0.57 10.92 17.90
N HIS A 271 0.73 11.15 16.61
CA HIS A 271 0.17 10.28 15.57
C HIS A 271 1.29 9.54 14.84
N PHE A 272 1.10 8.25 14.60
CA PHE A 272 2.02 7.42 13.85
C PHE A 272 1.29 6.63 12.77
N LYS A 273 1.99 6.27 11.70
CA LYS A 273 1.45 5.28 10.76
C LYS A 273 1.48 3.91 11.42
N PRO A 274 0.47 3.04 11.19
CA PRO A 274 0.44 1.69 11.77
C PRO A 274 1.71 0.86 11.52
N ARG A 275 2.37 1.06 10.37
CA ARG A 275 3.61 0.36 10.02
C ARG A 275 4.84 0.80 10.82
N ASP A 276 4.78 1.96 11.47
CA ASP A 276 5.94 2.61 12.10
C ASP A 276 5.96 2.40 13.62
N VAL A 277 4.85 1.92 14.21
CA VAL A 277 4.68 1.73 15.65
C VAL A 277 4.14 0.34 15.99
N GLN A 278 4.67 -0.26 17.04
CA GLN A 278 4.09 -1.41 17.71
C GLN A 278 3.23 -0.91 18.88
N GLU A 279 1.93 -1.17 18.78
CA GLU A 279 0.91 -0.68 19.71
C GLU A 279 0.91 -1.49 21.02
N ALA A 280 0.99 -0.78 22.15
CA ALA A 280 0.65 -1.32 23.46
C ALA A 280 0.22 -0.19 24.39
N ASP A 281 -0.78 -0.44 25.22
CA ASP A 281 -1.18 0.49 26.27
C ASP A 281 -0.06 0.59 27.31
N GLY A 282 0.34 1.81 27.67
CA GLY A 282 1.49 2.08 28.51
C GLY A 282 2.81 2.21 27.73
N LYS A 283 3.21 1.22 26.92
CA LYS A 283 4.54 1.21 26.27
C LYS A 283 4.51 0.80 24.80
N SER A 284 4.29 1.76 23.92
CA SER A 284 4.40 1.57 22.48
C SER A 284 5.85 1.75 22.01
N THR A 285 6.26 1.06 20.94
CA THR A 285 7.64 1.13 20.42
C THR A 285 7.67 1.46 18.94
N LEU A 286 8.56 2.37 18.54
CA LEU A 286 8.86 2.63 17.14
C LEU A 286 9.91 1.62 16.63
N ARG A 287 10.01 1.43 15.31
CA ARG A 287 10.90 0.39 14.75
C ARG A 287 12.40 0.64 14.95
N ASP A 288 12.79 1.83 15.40
CA ASP A 288 14.18 2.20 15.70
C ASP A 288 14.53 1.89 17.17
N GLY A 289 13.56 1.36 17.91
CA GLY A 289 13.66 1.05 19.34
C GLY A 289 13.26 2.21 20.25
N THR A 290 12.79 3.34 19.71
CA THR A 290 12.26 4.43 20.54
C THR A 290 11.00 3.97 21.25
N VAL A 291 10.99 4.10 22.57
CA VAL A 291 9.85 3.72 23.43
C VAL A 291 9.04 4.96 23.76
N ILE A 292 7.73 4.85 23.58
CA ILE A 292 6.74 5.87 23.90
C ILE A 292 5.96 5.37 25.11
N ASP A 293 6.18 6.03 26.24
CA ASP A 293 5.51 5.73 27.51
C ASP A 293 4.30 6.66 27.66
N GLY A 294 3.11 6.06 27.64
CA GLY A 294 1.87 6.79 27.43
C GLY A 294 0.66 5.92 27.23
N LYS A 295 -0.50 6.57 27.07
CA LYS A 295 -1.78 5.91 26.87
C LYS A 295 -2.05 5.70 25.39
N LEU A 296 -2.49 4.49 25.03
CA LEU A 296 -3.03 4.24 23.69
C LEU A 296 -4.42 4.87 23.60
N LEU A 297 -4.58 5.82 22.68
CA LEU A 297 -5.86 6.47 22.44
C LEU A 297 -6.66 5.66 21.43
N ASP A 298 -7.99 5.82 21.49
CA ASP A 298 -8.84 5.22 20.48
C ASP A 298 -8.46 5.74 19.09
N SER A 299 -8.27 4.80 18.17
CA SER A 299 -7.69 5.01 16.85
C SER A 299 -8.47 4.22 15.80
N PRO A 300 -9.81 4.44 15.69
CA PRO A 300 -10.62 3.71 14.74
C PRO A 300 -10.21 4.05 13.31
N LEU A 301 -10.30 3.07 12.42
CA LEU A 301 -10.19 3.33 11.00
C LEU A 301 -11.57 3.70 10.46
N VAL A 302 -11.69 4.92 9.96
CA VAL A 302 -12.95 5.46 9.48
C VAL A 302 -12.92 5.57 7.95
N PHE A 303 -13.97 5.02 7.34
CA PHE A 303 -14.27 5.12 5.91
C PHE A 303 -15.34 6.19 5.73
N HIS A 304 -15.06 7.15 4.84
CA HIS A 304 -16.06 8.12 4.38
C HIS A 304 -17.08 7.46 3.45
N ASN A 305 -16.60 6.60 2.56
CA ASN A 305 -17.43 5.87 1.62
C ASN A 305 -16.99 4.41 1.62
N LEU A 306 -17.92 3.53 1.97
CA LEU A 306 -17.75 2.07 1.91
C LEU A 306 -18.07 1.58 0.49
N ASP A 307 -17.05 1.14 -0.25
CA ASP A 307 -17.18 0.78 -1.67
C ASP A 307 -17.36 -0.72 -1.91
N ALA A 308 -16.87 -1.56 -1.01
CA ALA A 308 -17.11 -2.99 -1.08
C ALA A 308 -17.08 -3.67 0.29
N ILE A 309 -17.86 -4.72 0.41
CA ILE A 309 -17.81 -5.71 1.48
C ILE A 309 -17.51 -7.06 0.85
N ASP A 310 -16.46 -7.72 1.29
CA ASP A 310 -15.98 -8.97 0.71
C ASP A 310 -15.75 -10.02 1.81
N PHE A 311 -16.55 -11.09 1.73
CA PHE A 311 -16.51 -12.22 2.65
C PHE A 311 -15.75 -13.42 2.07
N GLN A 312 -15.21 -13.38 0.85
CA GLN A 312 -14.58 -14.53 0.21
C GLN A 312 -13.46 -15.13 1.08
N HIS A 313 -12.65 -14.29 1.72
CA HIS A 313 -11.53 -14.77 2.53
C HIS A 313 -12.02 -15.39 3.84
N LEU A 314 -13.06 -14.79 4.46
CA LEU A 314 -13.73 -15.36 5.62
C LEU A 314 -14.32 -16.74 5.27
N VAL A 315 -15.01 -16.85 4.14
CA VAL A 315 -15.60 -18.12 3.67
C VAL A 315 -14.54 -19.16 3.43
N MET A 316 -13.46 -18.83 2.70
CA MET A 316 -12.35 -19.75 2.46
C MET A 316 -11.78 -20.30 3.78
N LYS A 317 -11.60 -19.44 4.80
CA LYS A 317 -11.14 -19.86 6.13
C LYS A 317 -12.18 -20.59 6.97
N ALA A 318 -13.47 -20.36 6.73
CA ALA A 318 -14.56 -21.10 7.36
C ALA A 318 -14.65 -22.53 6.80
N GLU A 319 -14.56 -22.67 5.47
CA GLU A 319 -14.59 -23.96 4.78
C GLU A 319 -13.38 -24.83 5.13
N GLU A 320 -12.18 -24.24 5.23
CA GLU A 320 -10.97 -24.91 5.75
C GLU A 320 -11.21 -25.51 7.16
N LYS A 321 -12.11 -24.91 7.95
CA LYS A 321 -12.49 -25.35 9.30
C LYS A 321 -13.77 -26.20 9.33
N GLY A 322 -14.38 -26.49 8.18
CA GLY A 322 -15.65 -27.21 8.07
C GLY A 322 -16.87 -26.44 8.61
N ILE A 323 -16.80 -25.11 8.65
CA ILE A 323 -17.89 -24.22 9.08
C ILE A 323 -18.69 -23.80 7.83
N ASP A 324 -20.03 -23.78 7.93
CA ASP A 324 -20.89 -23.30 6.85
C ASP A 324 -20.60 -21.83 6.50
N PRO A 325 -20.43 -21.49 5.21
CA PRO A 325 -20.13 -20.11 4.77
C PRO A 325 -21.12 -19.06 5.25
N ILE A 326 -22.43 -19.35 5.18
CA ILE A 326 -23.47 -18.38 5.53
C ILE A 326 -23.47 -18.15 7.03
N VAL A 327 -23.35 -19.22 7.82
CA VAL A 327 -23.24 -19.13 9.28
C VAL A 327 -22.00 -18.33 9.70
N ALA A 328 -20.88 -18.50 8.99
CA ALA A 328 -19.66 -17.74 9.27
C ALA A 328 -19.86 -16.24 9.00
N ILE A 329 -20.50 -15.88 7.88
CA ILE A 329 -20.80 -14.48 7.52
C ILE A 329 -21.77 -13.84 8.50
N GLU A 330 -22.87 -14.52 8.83
CA GLU A 330 -23.87 -14.03 9.80
C GLU A 330 -23.26 -13.84 11.20
N ASN A 331 -22.21 -14.59 11.51
CA ASN A 331 -21.48 -14.46 12.76
C ASN A 331 -20.32 -13.47 12.74
N SER A 332 -19.97 -12.92 11.57
CA SER A 332 -18.89 -11.93 11.40
C SER A 332 -19.12 -10.70 12.26
N TRP A 333 -18.02 -10.03 12.62
CA TRP A 333 -18.10 -8.81 13.40
C TRP A 333 -18.87 -7.72 12.64
N LEU A 334 -18.65 -7.61 11.33
CA LEU A 334 -19.26 -6.59 10.49
C LEU A 334 -20.79 -6.68 10.49
N ILE A 335 -21.36 -7.86 10.24
CA ILE A 335 -22.82 -8.07 10.19
C ILE A 335 -23.48 -7.81 11.54
N LYS A 336 -22.80 -8.11 12.65
CA LYS A 336 -23.32 -7.90 14.01
C LYS A 336 -23.31 -6.44 14.45
N ASN A 337 -22.40 -5.62 13.92
CA ASN A 337 -22.15 -4.26 14.40
C ASN A 337 -22.55 -3.17 13.38
N SER A 338 -22.93 -3.53 12.16
CA SER A 338 -23.33 -2.58 11.12
C SER A 338 -24.73 -2.90 10.57
N PRO A 339 -25.76 -2.09 10.89
CA PRO A 339 -27.10 -2.23 10.30
C PRO A 339 -27.06 -2.16 8.77
N PHE A 340 -26.23 -1.28 8.22
CA PHE A 340 -26.04 -1.17 6.77
C PHE A 340 -25.44 -2.44 6.17
N ALA A 341 -24.38 -3.00 6.76
CA ALA A 341 -23.75 -4.20 6.21
C ALA A 341 -24.71 -5.39 6.24
N LYS A 342 -25.52 -5.50 7.30
CA LYS A 342 -26.58 -6.49 7.40
C LYS A 342 -27.64 -6.30 6.30
N GLU A 343 -28.11 -5.08 6.12
CA GLU A 343 -29.08 -4.76 5.07
C GLU A 343 -28.55 -5.05 3.65
N ALA A 344 -27.28 -4.69 3.39
CA ALA A 344 -26.61 -4.95 2.13
C ALA A 344 -26.45 -6.45 1.87
N TRP A 345 -26.11 -7.22 2.91
CA TRP A 345 -26.00 -8.67 2.82
C TRP A 345 -27.34 -9.34 2.52
N GLU A 346 -28.41 -8.97 3.23
CA GLU A 346 -29.76 -9.50 2.99
C GLU A 346 -30.25 -9.18 1.58
N TRP A 347 -30.02 -7.95 1.09
CA TRP A 347 -30.35 -7.58 -0.28
C TRP A 347 -29.52 -8.39 -1.29
N HIS A 348 -28.22 -8.55 -1.07
CA HIS A 348 -27.34 -9.31 -1.95
C HIS A 348 -27.74 -10.79 -2.04
N GLN A 349 -28.13 -11.42 -0.92
CA GLN A 349 -28.65 -12.80 -0.95
C GLN A 349 -29.89 -12.94 -1.84
N GLY A 350 -30.78 -11.94 -1.84
CA GLY A 350 -31.93 -11.89 -2.73
C GLY A 350 -31.54 -11.79 -4.21
N GLU A 351 -30.53 -10.96 -4.53
CA GLU A 351 -30.01 -10.84 -5.89
C GLU A 351 -29.29 -12.11 -6.36
N VAL A 352 -28.53 -12.77 -5.48
CA VAL A 352 -27.90 -14.05 -5.75
C VAL A 352 -28.94 -15.13 -6.05
N ALA A 353 -30.07 -15.14 -5.34
CA ALA A 353 -31.17 -16.09 -5.62
C ALA A 353 -31.75 -15.87 -7.03
N LYS A 354 -32.03 -14.61 -7.41
CA LYS A 354 -32.48 -14.26 -8.76
C LYS A 354 -31.45 -14.67 -9.82
N MET A 355 -30.17 -14.36 -9.57
CA MET A 355 -29.07 -14.71 -10.47
C MET A 355 -29.01 -16.23 -10.69
N LYS A 356 -29.11 -17.05 -9.63
CA LYS A 356 -29.14 -18.52 -9.75
C LYS A 356 -30.25 -18.99 -10.69
N GLU A 357 -31.44 -18.42 -10.57
CA GLU A 357 -32.55 -18.75 -11.48
C GLU A 357 -32.28 -18.32 -12.92
N GLU A 358 -31.75 -17.11 -13.13
CA GLU A 358 -31.40 -16.59 -14.46
C GLU A 358 -30.33 -17.45 -15.14
N LEU A 359 -29.35 -17.92 -14.40
CA LEU A 359 -28.30 -18.81 -14.91
C LEU A 359 -28.85 -20.17 -15.30
N ILE A 360 -29.77 -20.72 -14.50
CA ILE A 360 -30.45 -21.96 -14.85
C ILE A 360 -31.31 -21.76 -16.10
N LYS A 361 -32.05 -20.65 -16.21
CA LYS A 361 -32.85 -20.32 -17.39
C LYS A 361 -31.99 -20.14 -18.65
N GLY A 362 -30.85 -19.46 -18.53
CA GLY A 362 -29.97 -19.13 -19.67
C GLY A 362 -29.08 -20.28 -20.13
N TYR A 363 -28.49 -21.04 -19.20
CA TYR A 363 -27.52 -22.09 -19.52
C TYR A 363 -28.11 -23.51 -19.42
N GLY A 364 -29.18 -23.69 -18.65
CA GLY A 364 -29.80 -24.98 -18.39
C GLY A 364 -28.95 -25.89 -17.51
N TYR A 365 -29.33 -27.17 -17.52
CA TYR A 365 -28.64 -28.24 -16.80
C TYR A 365 -27.68 -29.02 -17.71
N GLY A 366 -26.57 -29.47 -17.14
CA GLY A 366 -25.66 -30.42 -17.74
C GLY A 366 -26.26 -31.82 -17.80
N LYS A 367 -25.57 -32.74 -18.49
CA LYS A 367 -25.97 -34.15 -18.59
C LYS A 367 -25.94 -34.87 -17.23
N ASP A 368 -25.23 -34.31 -16.26
CA ASP A 368 -25.09 -34.76 -14.88
C ASP A 368 -26.19 -34.23 -13.95
N GLY A 369 -27.17 -33.48 -14.48
CA GLY A 369 -28.24 -32.87 -13.70
C GLY A 369 -27.82 -31.65 -12.88
N LYS A 370 -26.58 -31.17 -13.02
CA LYS A 370 -26.10 -29.96 -12.35
C LYS A 370 -26.28 -28.72 -13.23
N PRO A 371 -26.48 -27.52 -12.67
CA PRO A 371 -26.50 -26.29 -13.47
C PRO A 371 -25.21 -26.14 -14.27
N LYS A 372 -25.30 -25.79 -15.57
CA LYS A 372 -24.10 -25.62 -16.41
C LYS A 372 -23.23 -24.44 -15.99
N ARG A 373 -23.83 -23.42 -15.38
CA ARG A 373 -23.13 -22.29 -14.75
C ARG A 373 -23.72 -22.10 -13.35
N VAL A 374 -22.84 -22.11 -12.36
CA VAL A 374 -23.13 -21.68 -11.00
C VAL A 374 -22.51 -20.30 -10.78
N PRO A 375 -23.05 -19.49 -9.84
CA PRO A 375 -22.39 -18.25 -9.46
C PRO A 375 -20.95 -18.48 -9.01
N THR A 376 -20.05 -17.55 -9.33
CA THR A 376 -18.67 -17.60 -8.82
C THR A 376 -18.62 -17.19 -7.34
N GLU A 377 -17.55 -17.50 -6.63
CA GLU A 377 -17.39 -17.08 -5.22
C GLU A 377 -17.53 -15.57 -5.05
N LYS A 378 -17.00 -14.80 -5.99
CA LYS A 378 -17.16 -13.34 -6.01
C LYS A 378 -18.63 -12.95 -6.10
N GLU A 379 -19.40 -13.58 -6.98
CA GLU A 379 -20.83 -13.31 -7.14
C GLU A 379 -21.65 -13.75 -5.91
N LEU A 380 -21.13 -14.65 -5.06
CA LEU A 380 -21.80 -15.16 -3.86
C LEU A 380 -21.49 -14.35 -2.59
N TYR A 381 -20.25 -13.87 -2.46
CA TYR A 381 -19.71 -13.44 -1.17
C TYR A 381 -19.11 -12.03 -1.19
N ARG A 382 -19.17 -11.32 -2.32
CA ARG A 382 -18.67 -9.96 -2.43
C ARG A 382 -19.77 -9.02 -2.93
N ILE A 383 -19.98 -7.96 -2.17
CA ILE A 383 -20.85 -6.84 -2.50
C ILE A 383 -19.95 -5.67 -2.91
N GLY A 384 -19.84 -5.40 -4.19
CA GLY A 384 -19.06 -4.29 -4.73
C GLY A 384 -19.88 -3.00 -4.91
N TRP A 385 -19.21 -1.93 -5.30
CA TRP A 385 -19.82 -0.61 -5.42
C TRP A 385 -21.00 -0.56 -6.41
N LYS A 386 -21.00 -1.39 -7.47
CA LYS A 386 -22.10 -1.49 -8.43
C LYS A 386 -23.36 -2.10 -7.81
N GLU A 387 -23.18 -3.03 -6.88
CA GLU A 387 -24.27 -3.67 -6.15
C GLU A 387 -24.83 -2.73 -5.09
N LEU A 388 -23.95 -2.03 -4.35
CA LEU A 388 -24.35 -0.98 -3.42
C LEU A 388 -25.11 0.15 -4.16
N ALA A 389 -24.61 0.56 -5.32
CA ALA A 389 -25.26 1.51 -6.22
C ALA A 389 -26.67 1.07 -6.63
N LYS A 390 -26.84 -0.18 -7.06
CA LYS A 390 -28.13 -0.75 -7.43
C LYS A 390 -29.07 -0.84 -6.23
N MET A 391 -28.57 -1.26 -5.07
CA MET A 391 -29.32 -1.27 -3.82
C MET A 391 -29.82 0.15 -3.47
N GLY A 392 -28.96 1.17 -3.60
CA GLY A 392 -29.34 2.57 -3.37
C GLY A 392 -30.38 3.09 -4.36
N GLU A 393 -30.33 2.68 -5.63
CA GLU A 393 -31.37 2.98 -6.62
C GLU A 393 -32.72 2.37 -6.27
N GLU A 394 -32.74 1.12 -5.83
CA GLU A 394 -33.96 0.36 -5.48
C GLU A 394 -34.57 0.79 -4.14
N LYS A 395 -33.74 0.92 -3.10
CA LYS A 395 -34.17 1.17 -1.73
C LYS A 395 -34.24 2.65 -1.37
N HIS A 396 -33.33 3.47 -1.90
CA HIS A 396 -33.24 4.90 -1.55
C HIS A 396 -33.71 5.83 -2.67
N GLY A 397 -33.92 5.30 -3.89
CA GLY A 397 -34.43 6.05 -5.04
C GLY A 397 -33.39 6.98 -5.70
N ILE A 398 -32.09 6.72 -5.48
CA ILE A 398 -31.00 7.58 -5.92
C ILE A 398 -30.56 7.17 -7.33
N LYS A 399 -31.02 7.87 -8.37
CA LYS A 399 -30.67 7.58 -9.77
C LYS A 399 -29.75 8.64 -10.36
N LEU A 400 -28.75 8.21 -11.12
CA LEU A 400 -27.84 9.09 -11.84
C LEU A 400 -28.34 9.45 -13.24
N SER A 401 -27.91 10.62 -13.71
CA SER A 401 -28.10 11.03 -15.11
C SER A 401 -27.21 10.19 -16.04
N GLY A 402 -27.55 10.10 -17.33
CA GLY A 402 -26.80 9.27 -18.28
C GLY A 402 -25.31 9.63 -18.38
N MET A 403 -24.96 10.93 -18.30
CA MET A 403 -23.56 11.36 -18.33
C MET A 403 -22.82 11.00 -17.04
N ASP A 404 -23.49 11.07 -15.89
CA ASP A 404 -22.89 10.72 -14.60
C ASP A 404 -22.69 9.22 -14.47
N ALA A 405 -23.63 8.41 -14.97
CA ALA A 405 -23.48 6.96 -15.05
C ALA A 405 -22.28 6.54 -15.93
N ILE A 406 -22.09 7.22 -17.08
CA ILE A 406 -20.89 7.00 -17.91
C ILE A 406 -19.63 7.40 -17.14
N LYS A 407 -19.61 8.56 -16.48
CA LYS A 407 -18.44 8.97 -15.68
C LYS A 407 -18.11 7.95 -14.60
N GLU A 408 -19.10 7.36 -13.93
CA GLU A 408 -18.85 6.33 -12.91
C GLU A 408 -18.12 5.11 -13.45
N GLU A 409 -18.46 4.68 -14.67
CA GLU A 409 -17.84 3.50 -15.28
C GLU A 409 -16.35 3.72 -15.60
N PHE A 410 -15.93 4.96 -15.85
CA PHE A 410 -14.55 5.32 -16.21
C PHE A 410 -13.74 5.92 -15.06
N MET A 411 -14.39 6.65 -14.16
CA MET A 411 -13.75 7.44 -13.10
C MET A 411 -13.96 6.86 -11.70
N GLY A 412 -14.73 5.77 -11.57
CA GLY A 412 -15.10 5.21 -10.28
C GLY A 412 -16.36 5.86 -9.68
N PRO A 413 -16.80 5.44 -8.49
CA PRO A 413 -18.10 5.84 -7.94
C PRO A 413 -18.23 7.35 -7.75
N ASN A 414 -19.41 7.90 -8.09
CA ASN A 414 -19.72 9.31 -7.95
C ASN A 414 -20.37 9.58 -6.59
N TYR A 415 -19.55 9.59 -5.54
CA TYR A 415 -20.00 9.74 -4.15
C TYR A 415 -20.90 10.96 -3.93
N LYS A 416 -20.59 12.10 -4.55
CA LYS A 416 -21.38 13.34 -4.38
C LYS A 416 -22.81 13.18 -4.87
N ALA A 417 -23.00 12.44 -5.97
CA ALA A 417 -24.32 12.25 -6.55
C ALA A 417 -25.07 11.07 -5.89
N ARG A 418 -24.32 10.06 -5.40
CA ARG A 418 -24.89 8.87 -4.75
C ARG A 418 -25.12 9.02 -3.24
N ASN A 419 -24.54 10.04 -2.61
CA ASN A 419 -24.75 10.41 -1.21
C ASN A 419 -25.15 11.90 -1.09
N PRO A 420 -26.35 12.29 -1.55
CA PRO A 420 -26.79 13.68 -1.55
C PRO A 420 -26.88 14.28 -0.13
N ASP A 421 -27.21 13.45 0.86
CA ASP A 421 -27.37 13.87 2.25
C ASP A 421 -26.02 14.02 2.99
N GLN A 422 -24.95 13.45 2.45
CA GLN A 422 -23.59 13.48 3.02
C GLN A 422 -22.83 14.78 2.65
N ALA A 423 -23.37 15.61 1.74
CA ALA A 423 -22.76 16.85 1.29
C ALA A 423 -22.67 17.95 2.38
N ALA A 424 -23.28 17.73 3.54
CA ALA A 424 -23.33 18.68 4.64
C ALA A 424 -22.46 18.29 5.84
N GLY A 425 -21.24 17.74 5.64
CA GLY A 425 -20.16 17.77 6.65
C GLY A 425 -20.48 17.23 8.05
N HIS A 426 -21.54 16.44 8.21
CA HIS A 426 -21.98 15.93 9.50
C HIS A 426 -21.92 14.41 9.48
N ALA A 427 -20.94 13.90 10.23
CA ALA A 427 -21.04 12.60 10.85
C ALA A 427 -22.37 12.54 11.60
N ALA A 428 -23.30 11.75 11.10
CA ALA A 428 -24.44 11.31 11.86
C ALA A 428 -24.37 9.79 11.94
N GLU A 429 -23.45 9.29 12.78
CA GLU A 429 -23.68 7.97 13.37
C GLU A 429 -25.06 8.01 14.04
N GLY A 430 -26.02 7.26 13.48
CA GLY A 430 -27.25 6.92 14.20
C GLY A 430 -28.52 7.75 13.93
N HIS A 431 -28.59 8.62 12.92
CA HIS A 431 -29.88 9.20 12.52
C HIS A 431 -30.51 8.45 11.34
N GLY A 432 -31.44 7.55 11.67
CA GLY A 432 -32.27 6.83 10.70
C GLY A 432 -33.04 7.81 9.80
N ASN A 433 -32.83 7.66 8.48
CA ASN A 433 -33.51 8.28 7.32
C ASN A 433 -32.59 9.00 6.32
N ALA A 434 -31.27 9.07 6.53
CA ALA A 434 -30.37 9.54 5.49
C ALA A 434 -30.33 8.53 4.32
N LYS A 435 -30.55 9.01 3.09
CA LYS A 435 -30.50 8.20 1.86
C LYS A 435 -29.05 8.15 1.39
N GLU A 436 -28.26 7.28 2.03
CA GLU A 436 -26.85 7.09 1.69
C GLU A 436 -26.64 5.76 0.95
N THR A 437 -25.93 5.81 -0.18
CA THR A 437 -25.53 4.61 -0.94
C THR A 437 -24.23 4.03 -0.42
N PHE A 438 -23.28 4.90 -0.03
CA PHE A 438 -21.98 4.53 0.52
C PHE A 438 -21.81 5.20 1.88
N PRO A 439 -22.14 4.50 2.98
CA PRO A 439 -22.19 5.13 4.29
C PRO A 439 -20.80 5.42 4.85
N HIS A 440 -20.78 6.34 5.82
CA HIS A 440 -19.68 6.45 6.77
C HIS A 440 -19.58 5.18 7.62
N PHE A 441 -18.38 4.64 7.78
CA PHE A 441 -18.17 3.40 8.52
C PHE A 441 -16.92 3.45 9.39
N SER A 442 -17.07 3.25 10.69
CA SER A 442 -15.97 3.26 11.67
C SER A 442 -15.65 1.84 12.13
N VAL A 443 -14.38 1.45 12.08
CA VAL A 443 -13.90 0.17 12.60
C VAL A 443 -12.97 0.40 13.78
N PRO A 444 -13.28 -0.15 14.97
CA PRO A 444 -12.39 -0.11 16.12
C PRO A 444 -11.04 -0.74 15.81
N ARG A 445 -9.96 -0.13 16.32
CA ARG A 445 -8.58 -0.57 16.05
C ARG A 445 -8.36 -2.05 16.37
N GLU A 446 -8.98 -2.53 17.43
CA GLU A 446 -8.91 -3.91 17.89
C GLU A 446 -9.45 -4.94 16.89
N GLN A 447 -10.33 -4.56 15.96
CA GLN A 447 -10.87 -5.47 14.94
C GLN A 447 -10.04 -5.48 13.66
N ILE A 448 -9.11 -4.52 13.52
CA ILE A 448 -8.27 -4.38 12.34
C ILE A 448 -7.17 -5.45 12.37
N GLY A 449 -7.19 -6.35 11.39
CA GLY A 449 -6.09 -7.28 11.15
C GLY A 449 -5.00 -6.66 10.28
N PHE A 450 -5.39 -6.00 9.18
CA PHE A 450 -4.47 -5.41 8.22
C PHE A 450 -5.16 -4.28 7.45
N ALA A 451 -4.52 -3.12 7.27
CA ALA A 451 -5.12 -1.98 6.56
C ALA A 451 -4.07 -1.20 5.74
N ALA A 452 -4.36 -0.93 4.47
CA ALA A 452 -3.52 -0.10 3.60
C ALA A 452 -4.25 0.28 2.30
N LYS A 453 -3.59 1.15 1.53
CA LYS A 453 -4.05 1.57 0.21
C LYS A 453 -3.78 0.50 -0.83
N PHE A 454 -4.58 0.43 -1.89
CA PHE A 454 -4.34 -0.38 -3.09
C PHE A 454 -3.09 0.07 -3.84
N SER A 455 -1.97 -0.30 -3.28
CA SER A 455 -0.62 0.02 -3.71
C SER A 455 0.17 -1.28 -3.83
N PRO A 456 1.34 -1.26 -4.49
CA PRO A 456 2.19 -2.44 -4.59
C PRO A 456 2.59 -3.05 -3.22
N ALA A 457 2.52 -2.27 -2.14
CA ALA A 457 2.85 -2.73 -0.80
C ALA A 457 1.71 -3.49 -0.09
N TRP A 458 0.50 -3.47 -0.63
CA TRP A 458 -0.69 -4.07 0.01
C TRP A 458 -0.74 -5.58 -0.16
N ASN A 459 -0.73 -6.04 -1.42
CA ASN A 459 -0.78 -7.45 -1.75
C ASN A 459 -0.01 -7.74 -3.04
N THR A 460 0.24 -9.03 -3.29
CA THR A 460 0.98 -9.49 -4.47
C THR A 460 0.24 -9.20 -5.78
N TYR A 461 -1.10 -9.17 -5.78
CA TYR A 461 -1.90 -8.79 -6.95
C TYR A 461 -1.63 -7.35 -7.42
N TYR A 462 -1.71 -6.35 -6.53
CA TYR A 462 -1.44 -4.97 -6.90
C TYR A 462 0.04 -4.75 -7.24
N ALA A 463 0.95 -5.46 -6.56
CA ALA A 463 2.37 -5.42 -6.89
C ALA A 463 2.61 -5.84 -8.36
N ILE A 464 2.11 -7.01 -8.76
CA ILE A 464 2.28 -7.51 -10.13
C ILE A 464 1.49 -6.70 -11.15
N TYR A 465 0.26 -6.25 -10.81
CA TYR A 465 -0.54 -5.33 -11.61
C TYR A 465 0.25 -4.08 -11.97
N PHE A 466 0.64 -3.28 -10.98
CA PHE A 466 1.31 -1.99 -11.20
C PHE A 466 2.67 -2.15 -11.88
N THR A 467 3.38 -3.25 -11.60
CA THR A 467 4.67 -3.53 -12.24
C THR A 467 4.47 -3.82 -13.74
N MET A 468 3.58 -4.74 -14.07
CA MET A 468 3.35 -5.17 -15.45
C MET A 468 2.73 -4.06 -16.29
N THR A 469 1.68 -3.39 -15.80
CA THR A 469 1.04 -2.28 -16.52
C THR A 469 1.91 -1.02 -16.51
N GLY A 470 2.74 -0.81 -15.49
CA GLY A 470 3.71 0.29 -15.42
C GLY A 470 4.84 0.14 -16.44
N LEU A 471 5.45 -1.05 -16.54
CA LEU A 471 6.45 -1.35 -17.57
C LEU A 471 5.87 -1.22 -18.98
N HIS A 472 4.66 -1.74 -19.19
CA HIS A 472 3.95 -1.55 -20.45
C HIS A 472 3.69 -0.07 -20.76
N GLY A 473 3.27 0.73 -19.76
CA GLY A 473 3.09 2.17 -19.92
C GLY A 473 4.39 2.90 -20.27
N LEU A 474 5.52 2.53 -19.67
CA LEU A 474 6.84 3.05 -20.04
C LEU A 474 7.19 2.70 -21.49
N HIS A 475 6.86 1.49 -21.93
CA HIS A 475 7.04 1.05 -23.31
C HIS A 475 6.19 1.88 -24.30
N VAL A 476 4.91 2.13 -23.98
CA VAL A 476 4.02 3.02 -24.75
C VAL A 476 4.61 4.43 -24.86
N ILE A 477 5.07 5.01 -23.74
CA ILE A 477 5.69 6.35 -23.73
C ILE A 477 6.93 6.38 -24.61
N GLY A 478 7.83 5.39 -24.46
CA GLY A 478 9.05 5.28 -25.26
C GLY A 478 8.75 5.19 -26.75
N GLY A 479 7.80 4.33 -27.14
CA GLY A 479 7.35 4.23 -28.53
C GLY A 479 6.75 5.52 -29.05
N ALA A 480 5.90 6.18 -28.26
CA ALA A 480 5.20 7.40 -28.67
C ALA A 480 6.19 8.55 -28.87
N LEU A 481 7.23 8.65 -28.05
CA LEU A 481 8.30 9.64 -28.20
C LEU A 481 9.10 9.41 -29.49
N VAL A 482 9.42 8.16 -29.83
CA VAL A 482 10.13 7.83 -31.08
C VAL A 482 9.25 8.13 -32.31
N LEU A 483 7.98 7.76 -32.28
CA LEU A 483 7.04 8.03 -33.37
C LEU A 483 6.77 9.53 -33.53
N ALA A 484 6.63 10.26 -32.42
CA ALA A 484 6.52 11.73 -32.43
C ALA A 484 7.79 12.37 -33.00
N TYR A 485 8.98 11.85 -32.67
CA TYR A 485 10.21 12.33 -33.28
C TYR A 485 10.21 12.19 -34.80
N TYR A 486 9.73 11.05 -35.33
CA TYR A 486 9.57 10.88 -36.79
C TYR A 486 8.54 11.84 -37.39
N LEU A 487 7.44 12.10 -36.69
CA LEU A 487 6.41 13.04 -37.14
C LEU A 487 6.93 14.49 -37.24
N PHE A 488 7.64 14.97 -36.21
CA PHE A 488 8.06 16.38 -36.13
C PHE A 488 9.40 16.66 -36.80
N PHE A 489 10.35 15.72 -36.75
CA PHE A 489 11.72 15.91 -37.25
C PHE A 489 12.05 15.06 -38.48
N GLY A 490 11.16 14.17 -38.93
CA GLY A 490 11.39 13.29 -40.08
C GLY A 490 11.45 13.99 -41.44
N ARG A 491 11.03 15.26 -41.54
CA ARG A 491 10.91 15.98 -42.82
C ARG A 491 12.23 16.07 -43.57
N LYS A 492 13.34 16.36 -42.87
CA LYS A 492 14.66 16.45 -43.50
C LYS A 492 15.08 15.09 -44.09
N MET A 493 14.92 14.01 -43.32
CA MET A 493 15.23 12.65 -43.76
C MET A 493 14.38 12.24 -44.97
N TYR A 494 13.10 12.59 -44.95
CA TYR A 494 12.19 12.31 -46.07
C TYR A 494 12.59 13.00 -47.37
N LEU A 495 13.05 14.26 -47.30
CA LEU A 495 13.46 15.03 -48.47
C LEU A 495 14.81 14.57 -49.04
N GLU A 496 15.74 14.14 -48.18
CA GLU A 496 17.04 13.60 -48.61
C GLU A 496 16.88 12.21 -49.25
N ASN A 497 16.20 11.30 -48.56
CA ASN A 497 15.86 9.98 -49.09
C ASN A 497 14.62 9.41 -48.37
N PRO A 498 13.46 9.34 -49.05
CA PRO A 498 12.22 8.81 -48.47
C PRO A 498 12.36 7.40 -47.87
N GLU A 499 13.25 6.56 -48.43
CA GLU A 499 13.48 5.19 -47.95
C GLU A 499 14.12 5.17 -46.55
N TRP A 500 14.92 6.17 -46.20
CA TRP A 500 15.53 6.24 -44.86
C TRP A 500 14.48 6.42 -43.77
N LEU A 501 13.52 7.31 -43.99
CA LEU A 501 12.43 7.51 -43.04
C LEU A 501 11.50 6.30 -43.03
N ALA A 502 11.16 5.74 -44.19
CA ALA A 502 10.30 4.56 -44.28
C ALA A 502 10.89 3.37 -43.49
N ASN A 503 12.18 3.08 -43.66
CA ASN A 503 12.83 1.99 -42.94
C ASN A 503 12.91 2.25 -41.42
N ARG A 504 13.10 3.50 -40.99
CA ARG A 504 13.08 3.86 -39.55
C ARG A 504 11.69 3.73 -38.95
N VAL A 505 10.66 4.17 -39.69
CA VAL A 505 9.25 4.03 -39.28
C VAL A 505 8.84 2.56 -39.24
N GLU A 506 9.37 1.71 -40.13
CA GLU A 506 9.17 0.27 -40.08
C GLU A 506 9.72 -0.34 -38.78
N VAL A 507 10.98 -0.03 -38.44
CA VAL A 507 11.62 -0.51 -37.20
C VAL A 507 10.91 0.03 -35.96
N GLY A 508 10.60 1.33 -35.92
CA GLY A 508 9.82 1.93 -34.85
C GLY A 508 8.39 1.40 -34.78
N GLY A 509 7.82 1.02 -35.92
CA GLY A 509 6.51 0.38 -36.01
C GLY A 509 6.51 -1.03 -35.45
N LEU A 510 7.55 -1.83 -35.70
CA LEU A 510 7.70 -3.15 -35.07
C LEU A 510 7.76 -3.07 -33.54
N PHE A 511 8.44 -2.05 -33.01
CA PHE A 511 8.41 -1.75 -31.58
C PHE A 511 6.99 -1.41 -31.10
N TRP A 512 6.26 -0.59 -31.86
CA TRP A 512 4.89 -0.20 -31.54
C TRP A 512 3.91 -1.38 -31.59
N HIS A 513 3.95 -2.21 -32.63
CA HIS A 513 3.12 -3.41 -32.74
C HIS A 513 3.32 -4.38 -31.56
N PHE A 514 4.53 -4.41 -31.01
CA PHE A 514 4.81 -5.21 -29.82
C PHE A 514 4.13 -4.67 -28.56
N VAL A 515 3.95 -3.35 -28.44
CA VAL A 515 3.11 -2.73 -27.38
C VAL A 515 1.73 -3.41 -27.38
N ASP A 516 1.09 -3.46 -28.55
CA ASP A 516 -0.28 -3.98 -28.69
C ASP A 516 -0.34 -5.47 -28.40
N LEU A 517 0.66 -6.25 -28.86
CA LEU A 517 0.75 -7.67 -28.57
C LEU A 517 0.80 -7.92 -27.06
N VAL A 518 1.67 -7.22 -26.33
CA VAL A 518 1.75 -7.35 -24.87
C VAL A 518 0.40 -7.01 -24.23
N TRP A 519 -0.26 -5.95 -24.68
CA TRP A 519 -1.54 -5.53 -24.14
C TRP A 519 -2.66 -6.58 -24.32
N ILE A 520 -2.68 -7.26 -25.47
CA ILE A 520 -3.62 -8.36 -25.76
C ILE A 520 -3.52 -9.50 -24.74
N PHE A 521 -2.36 -9.70 -24.10
CA PHE A 521 -2.20 -10.66 -23.01
C PHE A 521 -2.42 -10.04 -21.63
N VAL A 522 -1.92 -8.83 -21.40
CA VAL A 522 -2.08 -8.11 -20.13
C VAL A 522 -3.56 -7.90 -19.79
N PHE A 523 -4.39 -7.50 -20.77
CA PHE A 523 -5.80 -7.21 -20.54
C PHE A 523 -6.57 -8.45 -20.05
N PRO A 524 -6.61 -9.60 -20.75
CA PRO A 524 -7.32 -10.79 -20.27
C PRO A 524 -6.81 -11.28 -18.92
N ILE A 525 -5.49 -11.30 -18.72
CA ILE A 525 -4.84 -11.82 -17.50
C ILE A 525 -5.20 -11.00 -16.26
N LEU A 526 -5.31 -9.67 -16.37
CA LEU A 526 -5.59 -8.80 -15.23
C LEU A 526 -7.06 -8.43 -15.07
N TYR A 527 -7.83 -8.33 -16.16
CA TYR A 527 -9.21 -7.81 -16.14
C TYR A 527 -10.28 -8.89 -16.17
N LEU A 528 -10.01 -10.03 -16.81
CA LEU A 528 -11.03 -11.06 -17.06
C LEU A 528 -10.84 -12.29 -16.18
N MET A 529 -9.57 -12.64 -16.01
CA MET A 529 -9.06 -13.63 -15.08
C MET A 529 -9.06 -13.05 -13.68
#